data_AF-A0A970R753-F1
#
_entry.id   AF-A0A970R753-F1
#
_cell.length_a   1.000
_cell.length_b   1.000
_cell.length_c   1.000
_cell.angle_alpha   90.00
_cell.angle_beta   90.00
_cell.angle_gamma   90.00
#
_symmetry.space_group_name_H-M   'P 1'
#
loop_
_entity.id
_entity.type
_entity.pdbx_description
1 polymer ?
#
loop_
_entity_poly.entity_id
_entity_poly.type
_entity_poly.pdbx_seq_one_letter_code
_entity_poly.pdbx_strand_id
1 'polypeptide(L)'
;MGLLITYSRKELRDNKLLDDFCKTVWRSGLTEKGNSRIKFFENLVVELKVSLGYERVVGQTLFYQSSIKTIFKQNKVRVIIVAREITSELKTATQFLPDFELFEYQLSLTLNKIK
;
A
#
# COMPACT_ATOMS: atom_id res chain seq x y z
N MET A 1 6.12 -2.52 14.74
CA MET A 1 4.80 -2.94 14.25
C MET A 1 4.55 -2.16 12.96
N GLY A 2 4.44 -2.84 11.81
CA GLY A 2 4.09 -2.19 10.54
C GLY A 2 2.58 -2.30 10.33
N LEU A 3 1.98 -1.28 9.74
CA LEU A 3 0.59 -1.35 9.29
C LEU A 3 0.63 -1.83 7.84
N LEU A 4 0.21 -3.08 7.63
CA LEU A 4 -0.04 -3.60 6.29
C LEU A 4 -1.50 -3.27 5.94
N ILE A 5 -1.69 -2.46 4.90
CA ILE A 5 -3.02 -2.25 4.32
C ILE A 5 -3.05 -3.01 3.00
N THR A 6 -3.74 -4.14 2.99
CA THR A 6 -4.01 -4.91 1.77
C THR A 6 -5.50 -5.08 1.64
N TYR A 7 -6.07 -4.59 0.55
CA TYR A 7 -7.45 -4.91 0.18
C TYR A 7 -7.51 -5.22 -1.31
N SER A 8 -8.10 -6.36 -1.65
CA SER A 8 -8.45 -6.70 -3.03
C SER A 8 -9.80 -6.09 -3.39
N ARG A 9 -9.87 -5.41 -4.53
CA ARG A 9 -11.13 -4.84 -5.05
C ARG A 9 -12.20 -5.90 -5.28
N LYS A 10 -11.80 -7.14 -5.61
CA LYS A 10 -12.73 -8.26 -5.79
C LYS A 10 -13.46 -8.55 -4.48
N GLU A 11 -12.73 -8.73 -3.39
CA GLU A 11 -13.31 -9.00 -2.07
C GLU A 11 -14.15 -7.83 -1.54
N LEU A 12 -13.67 -6.59 -1.73
CA LEU A 12 -14.41 -5.42 -1.29
C LEU A 12 -15.70 -5.18 -2.10
N ARG A 13 -15.74 -5.56 -3.38
CA ARG A 13 -16.96 -5.49 -4.21
C ARG A 13 -17.90 -6.65 -3.94
N ASP A 14 -17.38 -7.86 -3.83
CA ASP A 14 -18.16 -9.07 -3.55
C ASP A 14 -18.91 -8.92 -2.22
N ASN A 15 -18.34 -8.16 -1.27
CA ASN A 15 -18.98 -7.84 0.01
C ASN A 15 -19.68 -6.46 0.06
N LYS A 16 -19.80 -5.73 -1.06
CA LYS A 16 -20.35 -4.35 -1.15
C LYS A 16 -19.63 -3.28 -0.31
N LEU A 17 -18.59 -3.64 0.44
CA LEU A 17 -17.81 -2.77 1.31
C LEU A 17 -17.19 -1.59 0.57
N LEU A 18 -16.73 -1.78 -0.67
CA LEU A 18 -16.13 -0.70 -1.46
C LEU A 18 -17.16 0.37 -1.83
N ASP A 19 -18.34 -0.06 -2.24
CA ASP A 19 -19.41 0.84 -2.68
C ASP A 19 -19.97 1.59 -1.47
N ASP A 20 -20.13 0.91 -0.33
CA ASP A 20 -20.58 1.51 0.92
C ASP A 20 -19.55 2.51 1.46
N PHE A 21 -18.26 2.18 1.44
CA PHE A 21 -17.19 3.11 1.80
C PHE A 21 -17.17 4.36 0.90
N CYS A 22 -17.29 4.18 -0.42
CA CYS A 22 -17.32 5.31 -1.34
C CYS A 22 -18.55 6.19 -1.11
N LYS A 23 -19.72 5.62 -0.81
CA LYS A 23 -20.93 6.42 -0.53
C LYS A 23 -20.86 7.20 0.78
N THR A 24 -20.23 6.62 1.80
CA THR A 24 -20.22 7.14 3.17
C THR A 24 -19.03 8.05 3.46
N VAL A 25 -17.82 7.64 3.05
CA VAL A 25 -16.56 8.30 3.43
C VAL A 25 -15.89 8.98 2.23
N TRP A 26 -15.97 8.40 1.03
CA TRP A 26 -15.26 8.92 -0.15
C TRP A 26 -16.15 9.08 -1.40
N ARG A 27 -17.09 10.02 -1.36
CA ARG A 27 -18.08 10.21 -2.44
C ARG A 27 -17.47 10.47 -3.81
N SER A 28 -16.34 11.17 -3.88
CA SER A 28 -15.63 11.39 -5.14
C SER A 28 -15.00 10.14 -5.73
N GLY A 29 -14.87 9.05 -4.94
CA GLY A 29 -14.49 7.72 -5.41
C GLY A 29 -15.46 7.13 -6.45
N LEU A 30 -16.72 7.57 -6.44
CA LEU A 30 -17.74 7.14 -7.42
C LEU A 30 -17.63 7.85 -8.77
N THR A 31 -16.85 8.94 -8.86
CA THR A 31 -16.62 9.63 -10.14
C THR A 31 -15.72 8.78 -11.06
N GLU A 32 -15.70 9.08 -12.36
CA GLU A 32 -14.83 8.37 -13.31
C GLU A 32 -13.33 8.46 -12.91
N LYS A 33 -12.90 9.65 -12.44
CA LYS A 33 -11.56 9.90 -11.88
C LYS A 33 -11.33 9.20 -10.54
N GLY A 34 -12.38 9.02 -9.74
CA GLY A 34 -12.35 8.24 -8.50
C GLY A 34 -12.18 6.75 -8.76
N ASN A 35 -12.95 6.21 -9.72
CA ASN A 35 -12.88 4.82 -10.15
C ASN A 35 -11.51 4.48 -10.75
N SER A 36 -10.89 5.40 -11.50
CA SER A 36 -9.53 5.19 -12.00
C SER A 36 -8.49 5.14 -10.88
N ARG A 37 -8.66 5.93 -9.82
CA ARG A 37 -7.84 5.86 -8.60
C ARG A 37 -8.08 4.57 -7.83
N ILE A 38 -9.32 4.14 -7.66
CA ILE A 38 -9.64 2.84 -7.05
C ILE A 38 -8.94 1.71 -7.83
N LYS A 39 -8.98 1.78 -9.17
CA LYS A 39 -8.30 0.84 -10.06
C LYS A 39 -6.78 0.76 -9.84
N PHE A 40 -6.16 1.87 -9.46
CA PHE A 40 -4.75 1.91 -9.10
C PHE A 40 -4.44 1.13 -7.81
N PHE A 41 -5.34 1.16 -6.81
CA PHE A 41 -5.14 0.53 -5.51
C PHE A 41 -5.55 -0.96 -5.47
N GLU A 42 -6.23 -1.49 -6.49
CA GLU A 42 -6.81 -2.87 -6.46
C GLU A 42 -5.80 -3.98 -6.27
N ASN A 43 -4.59 -3.75 -6.79
CA ASN A 43 -3.52 -4.73 -6.84
C ASN A 43 -2.25 -4.14 -6.22
N LEU A 44 -2.41 -3.52 -5.05
CA LEU A 44 -1.33 -2.84 -4.36
C LEU A 44 -1.20 -3.36 -2.92
N VAL A 45 0.00 -3.80 -2.59
CA VAL A 45 0.45 -4.04 -1.22
C VAL A 45 1.14 -2.78 -0.75
N VAL A 46 0.70 -2.19 0.36
CA VAL A 46 1.42 -1.10 1.01
C VAL A 46 1.93 -1.56 2.37
N GLU A 47 3.24 -1.53 2.55
CA GLU A 47 3.89 -1.74 3.84
C GLU A 47 4.41 -0.39 4.36
N LEU A 48 3.82 0.10 5.46
CA LEU A 48 4.24 1.33 6.12
C LEU A 48 5.10 1.02 7.35
N LYS A 49 6.33 1.52 7.35
CA LYS A 49 7.25 1.48 8.50
C LYS A 49 7.37 2.86 9.13
N VAL A 50 7.13 2.93 10.44
CA VAL A 50 7.21 4.17 11.24
C VAL A 50 8.65 4.71 11.35
N SER A 51 9.66 3.85 11.21
CA SER A 51 11.07 4.22 11.32
C SER A 51 11.86 3.68 10.13
N LEU A 52 12.76 2.72 10.34
CA LEU A 52 13.64 2.17 9.32
C LEU A 52 12.96 1.04 8.52
N GLY A 53 13.14 1.06 7.20
CA GLY A 53 12.89 -0.08 6.32
C GLY A 53 14.14 -0.96 6.19
N TYR A 54 14.13 -2.13 6.84
CA TYR A 54 15.20 -3.15 6.74
C TYR A 54 14.90 -4.19 5.65
N GLU A 55 15.92 -4.89 5.16
CA GLU A 55 15.85 -5.92 4.12
C GLU A 55 14.91 -7.08 4.45
N ARG A 56 14.76 -7.43 5.74
CA ARG A 56 13.79 -8.44 6.21
C ARG A 56 12.34 -8.16 5.82
N VAL A 57 12.00 -6.90 5.50
CA VAL A 57 10.66 -6.52 5.02
C VAL A 57 10.36 -7.14 3.66
N VAL A 58 11.39 -7.37 2.84
CA VAL A 58 11.24 -7.93 1.49
C VAL A 58 10.53 -9.29 1.53
N GLY A 59 10.97 -10.20 2.40
CA GLY A 59 10.35 -11.52 2.53
C GLY A 59 8.87 -11.45 2.90
N GLN A 60 8.52 -10.59 3.87
CA GLN A 60 7.14 -10.36 4.27
C GLN A 60 6.29 -9.82 3.11
N THR A 61 6.79 -8.79 2.41
CA THR A 61 6.07 -8.18 1.30
C THR A 61 5.95 -9.09 0.07
N LEU A 62 6.95 -9.93 -0.22
CA LEU A 62 6.90 -10.96 -1.26
C LEU A 62 5.84 -12.01 -0.94
N PHE A 63 5.78 -12.46 0.32
CA PHE A 63 4.75 -13.39 0.78
C PHE A 63 3.36 -12.80 0.51
N TYR A 64 3.10 -11.57 0.95
CA TYR A 64 1.80 -10.92 0.70
C TYR A 64 1.49 -10.69 -0.78
N GLN A 65 2.47 -10.24 -1.56
CA GLN A 65 2.32 -10.09 -3.01
C GLN A 65 1.88 -11.41 -3.65
N SER A 66 2.54 -12.51 -3.30
CA SER A 66 2.23 -13.85 -3.81
C SER A 66 0.87 -14.37 -3.34
N SER A 67 0.54 -14.17 -2.06
CA SER A 67 -0.77 -14.53 -1.51
C SER A 67 -1.90 -13.81 -2.23
N ILE A 68 -1.77 -12.50 -2.47
CA ILE A 68 -2.79 -11.72 -3.20
C ILE A 68 -2.88 -12.16 -4.66
N LYS A 69 -1.75 -12.35 -5.34
CA LYS A 69 -1.73 -12.88 -6.72
C LYS A 69 -2.51 -14.20 -6.80
N THR A 70 -2.30 -15.09 -5.84
CA THR A 70 -2.90 -16.42 -5.79
C THR A 70 -4.39 -16.38 -5.44
N ILE A 71 -4.75 -15.79 -4.29
CA ILE A 71 -6.13 -15.75 -3.76
C ILE A 71 -7.07 -15.05 -4.76
N PHE A 72 -6.62 -13.93 -5.33
CA PHE A 72 -7.45 -13.10 -6.20
C PHE A 72 -7.22 -13.34 -7.68
N LYS A 73 -6.40 -14.33 -8.05
CA LYS A 73 -6.05 -14.67 -9.43
C LYS A 73 -5.58 -13.45 -10.24
N GLN A 74 -4.73 -12.63 -9.63
CA GLN A 74 -4.20 -11.41 -10.23
C GLN A 74 -2.84 -11.67 -10.87
N ASN A 75 -2.67 -11.24 -12.12
CA ASN A 75 -1.41 -11.41 -12.85
C ASN A 75 -0.33 -10.43 -12.38
N LYS A 76 -0.73 -9.26 -11.88
CA LYS A 76 0.17 -8.20 -11.43
C LYS A 76 -0.29 -7.64 -10.10
N VAL A 77 0.62 -7.56 -9.14
CA VAL A 77 0.42 -6.93 -7.83
C VAL A 77 1.67 -6.12 -7.53
N ARG A 78 1.49 -4.80 -7.37
CA ARG A 78 2.55 -3.88 -7.00
C ARG A 78 2.75 -3.91 -5.50
N VAL A 79 3.98 -3.62 -5.08
CA VAL A 79 4.37 -3.48 -3.69
C VAL A 79 4.96 -2.10 -3.52
N ILE A 80 4.43 -1.34 -2.57
CA ILE A 80 4.98 -0.08 -2.13
C ILE A 80 5.46 -0.24 -0.69
N ILE A 81 6.72 0.04 -0.45
CA ILE A 81 7.30 0.12 0.89
C ILE A 81 7.52 1.60 1.20
N VAL A 82 6.86 2.09 2.25
CA VAL A 82 7.01 3.48 2.72
C VAL A 82 7.69 3.46 4.09
N ALA A 83 8.79 4.18 4.25
CA ALA A 83 9.51 4.29 5.52
C ALA A 83 9.98 5.73 5.77
N ARG A 84 10.40 6.06 7.00
CA ARG A 84 11.08 7.34 7.25
C ARG A 84 12.45 7.37 6.59
N GLU A 85 13.11 6.21 6.57
CA GLU A 85 14.42 6.01 5.98
C GLU A 85 14.51 4.60 5.39
N ILE A 86 15.02 4.50 4.16
CA ILE A 86 15.19 3.26 3.41
C ILE A 86 16.69 2.90 3.39
N THR A 87 17.03 1.77 3.98
CA THR A 87 18.41 1.26 4.05
C THR A 87 18.98 0.90 2.67
N SER A 88 20.30 0.96 2.54
CA SER A 88 21.04 0.48 1.35
C SER A 88 20.79 -1.00 1.06
N GLU A 89 20.65 -1.79 2.10
CA GLU A 89 20.39 -3.22 2.09
C GLU A 89 19.01 -3.48 1.50
N LEU A 90 17.98 -2.72 1.92
CA LEU A 90 16.65 -2.80 1.35
C LEU A 90 16.62 -2.38 -0.14
N LYS A 91 17.35 -1.31 -0.52
CA LYS A 91 17.50 -0.92 -1.94
C LYS A 91 18.12 -2.04 -2.75
N THR A 92 19.20 -2.64 -2.25
CA THR A 92 19.90 -3.74 -2.91
C THR A 92 19.02 -4.98 -3.04
N ALA A 93 18.28 -5.33 -1.98
CA ALA A 93 17.39 -6.49 -1.95
C ALA A 93 16.19 -6.36 -2.91
N THR A 94 15.82 -5.13 -3.30
CA THR A 94 14.66 -4.85 -4.17
C THR A 94 15.02 -4.40 -5.58
N GLN A 95 16.31 -4.15 -5.89
CA GLN A 95 16.74 -3.56 -7.16
C GLN A 95 16.31 -4.34 -8.42
N PHE A 96 16.10 -5.65 -8.31
CA PHE A 96 15.67 -6.53 -9.41
C PHE A 96 14.20 -6.95 -9.31
N LEU A 97 13.42 -6.31 -8.44
CA LEU A 97 11.99 -6.57 -8.26
C LEU A 97 11.18 -5.46 -8.95
N PRO A 98 10.74 -5.63 -10.21
CA PRO A 98 10.14 -4.55 -11.00
C PRO A 98 8.75 -4.10 -10.51
N ASP A 99 8.11 -4.91 -9.67
CA ASP A 99 6.82 -4.59 -9.05
C ASP A 99 6.97 -3.89 -7.69
N PHE A 100 8.20 -3.62 -7.24
CA PHE A 100 8.49 -3.00 -5.94
C PHE A 100 8.90 -1.54 -6.11
N GLU A 101 8.25 -0.67 -5.36
CA GLU A 101 8.55 0.76 -5.30
C GLU A 101 8.84 1.15 -3.84
N LEU A 102 9.90 1.94 -3.65
CA LEU A 102 10.35 2.40 -2.32
C LEU A 102 10.12 3.90 -2.19
N PHE A 103 9.53 4.33 -1.07
CA PHE A 103 9.33 5.74 -0.76
C PHE A 103 9.82 6.07 0.64
N GLU A 104 10.51 7.20 0.75
CA GLU A 104 10.81 7.83 2.03
C GLU A 104 9.77 8.93 2.31
N TYR A 105 9.30 9.03 3.55
CA TYR A 105 8.48 10.14 3.99
C TYR A 105 9.21 11.03 4.99
N GLN A 106 8.92 12.32 4.94
CA GLN A 106 9.38 13.29 5.90
C GLN A 106 8.18 13.85 6.67
N LEU A 107 8.23 13.81 8.01
CA LEU A 107 7.22 14.41 8.87
C LEU A 107 7.71 15.76 9.38
N SER A 108 6.99 16.83 9.03
CA SER A 108 7.21 18.17 9.57
C SER A 108 6.07 18.50 10.54
N LEU A 109 6.42 18.79 11.79
CA LEU A 109 5.46 19.15 12.85
C LEU A 109 5.75 20.56 13.33
N THR A 110 4.72 21.40 13.35
CA THR A 110 4.76 22.72 13.97
C THR A 110 3.85 22.70 15.18
N LEU A 111 4.42 23.01 16.36
CA LEU A 111 3.66 23.05 17.61
C LEU A 111 3.28 24.50 17.91
N ASN A 112 1.99 24.74 18.08
CA ASN A 112 1.47 26.00 18.56
C ASN A 112 0.94 25.79 19.98
N LYS A 113 1.45 26.58 20.93
CA LYS A 113 0.96 26.58 22.31
C LYS A 113 -0.46 27.18 22.33
N ILE A 114 -1.43 26.40 22.80
CA ILE A 114 -2.84 26.84 22.87
C ILE A 114 -3.17 27.44 24.25
N LYS A 115 -2.45 27.07 25.31
CA LYS A 115 -2.54 27.62 26.67
C LYS A 115 -1.17 27.57 27.34
#